data_AF-A0A2G5EHX0-F1
#
_entry.id   AF-A0A2G5EHX0-F1
#
_cell.length_a   1.000
_cell.length_b   1.000
_cell.length_c   1.000
_cell.angle_alpha   90.00
_cell.angle_beta   90.00
_cell.angle_gamma   90.00
#
_symmetry.space_group_name_H-M   'P 1'
#
loop_
_entity.id
_entity.type
_entity.pdbx_description
1 polymer ?
#
loop_
_entity_poly.entity_id
_entity_poly.type
_entity_poly.pdbx_seq_one_letter_code
_entity_poly.pdbx_strand_id
1 'polypeptide(L)'
;MIQTIFPIAYEGWDLYWKNLINKLKVVCLFILVADLLVYALYLSPVAIYSLPLRISPYIRIVFFILNMRELRGVAVTLSGMVGMYLNILFLGLLFLLFSSWIAYIIFEDTQQGVALFDSYGATLYQMFVLFTTANNPDVWIPAYKDSRWYSLFFILYVLLGVYFLTNLILAVVYDSFKEQLVKQVAGMDYMRKSILEKAFSLVDIHKHGYLNKEQSIRLFEELNTYRSLPKISGEDFELIFDELDSSDDFKINMDEFYDLCNAIALRFQKEPAPSWFEYYPSFYHAHSIEAFKKFVRGPTFEYIIAAILLLNLAAVIIETTLDIEDNSGQKAWQGVEFVFGWIYVVEMALKIFASGFDNYWTEGQNRFDFVVTWIIGKQ
;
A
#
# COMPACT_ATOMS: atom_id res chain seq x y z
N MET A 1 -8.86 -22.82 -2.85
CA MET A 1 -10.14 -23.43 -2.43
C MET A 1 -10.26 -23.55 -0.91
N ILE A 2 -9.24 -24.04 -0.19
CA ILE A 2 -9.33 -24.21 1.27
C ILE A 2 -9.42 -22.86 2.01
N GLN A 3 -8.59 -21.89 1.65
CA GLN A 3 -8.58 -20.56 2.30
C GLN A 3 -9.89 -19.77 2.15
N THR A 4 -10.67 -19.99 1.07
CA THR A 4 -11.96 -19.29 0.87
C THR A 4 -13.08 -19.85 1.72
N ILE A 5 -12.98 -21.12 2.12
CA ILE A 5 -13.98 -21.86 2.89
C ILE A 5 -13.62 -21.85 4.39
N PHE A 6 -12.34 -21.64 4.73
CA PHE A 6 -11.86 -21.53 6.11
C PHE A 6 -12.66 -20.56 7.01
N PRO A 7 -13.16 -19.39 6.51
CA PRO A 7 -13.98 -18.50 7.33
C PRO A 7 -15.26 -19.12 7.90
N ILE A 8 -15.80 -20.16 7.27
CA ILE A 8 -16.99 -20.87 7.77
C ILE A 8 -16.74 -21.43 9.18
N ALA A 9 -15.50 -21.83 9.49
CA ALA A 9 -15.15 -22.43 10.77
C ALA A 9 -15.28 -21.46 11.96
N TYR A 10 -15.04 -20.16 11.76
CA TYR A 10 -15.11 -19.15 12.83
C TYR A 10 -16.27 -18.15 12.69
N GLU A 11 -16.87 -17.97 11.51
CA GLU A 11 -18.04 -17.09 11.30
C GLU A 11 -19.37 -17.83 11.50
N GLY A 12 -19.41 -19.14 11.23
CA GLY A 12 -20.65 -19.91 11.14
C GLY A 12 -21.33 -19.82 9.77
N TRP A 13 -22.17 -20.82 9.46
CA TRP A 13 -22.71 -21.04 8.11
C TRP A 13 -23.61 -19.89 7.62
N ASP A 14 -24.57 -19.45 8.42
CA ASP A 14 -25.56 -18.44 8.01
C ASP A 14 -24.94 -17.04 7.87
N LEU A 15 -23.97 -16.71 8.71
CA LEU A 15 -23.25 -15.43 8.65
C LEU A 15 -22.33 -15.37 7.42
N TYR A 16 -21.64 -16.46 7.13
CA TYR A 16 -20.78 -16.57 5.95
C TYR A 16 -21.56 -16.32 4.65
N TRP A 17 -22.73 -16.96 4.51
CA TRP A 17 -23.60 -16.80 3.35
C TRP A 17 -24.46 -15.52 3.39
N LYS A 18 -24.38 -14.68 4.42
CA LYS A 18 -24.95 -13.32 4.38
C LYS A 18 -23.94 -12.32 3.83
N ASN A 19 -22.64 -12.53 4.06
CA ASN A 19 -21.59 -11.63 3.63
C ASN A 19 -21.42 -11.63 2.09
N LEU A 20 -21.65 -10.48 1.46
CA LEU A 20 -21.53 -10.32 0.00
C LEU A 20 -20.11 -10.62 -0.50
N ILE A 21 -19.08 -10.30 0.28
CA ILE A 21 -17.68 -10.54 -0.10
C ILE A 21 -17.39 -12.04 -0.19
N ASN A 22 -17.88 -12.82 0.77
CA ASN A 22 -17.70 -14.27 0.79
C ASN A 22 -18.45 -14.91 -0.39
N LYS A 23 -19.68 -14.46 -0.68
CA LYS A 23 -20.41 -14.88 -1.90
C LYS A 23 -19.62 -14.59 -3.16
N LEU A 24 -19.11 -13.37 -3.34
CA LEU A 24 -18.35 -12.98 -4.53
C LEU A 24 -17.08 -13.82 -4.69
N LYS A 25 -16.37 -14.11 -3.60
CA LYS A 25 -15.19 -15.00 -3.61
C LYS A 25 -15.55 -16.41 -4.06
N VAL A 26 -16.66 -16.97 -3.56
CA VAL A 26 -17.13 -18.31 -3.94
C VAL A 26 -17.57 -18.34 -5.41
N VAL A 27 -18.29 -17.33 -5.89
CA VAL A 27 -18.69 -17.21 -7.29
C VAL A 27 -17.46 -17.11 -8.20
N CYS A 28 -16.48 -16.26 -7.88
CA CYS A 28 -15.23 -16.17 -8.65
C CYS A 28 -14.49 -17.51 -8.70
N LEU A 29 -14.42 -18.20 -7.55
CA LEU A 29 -13.77 -19.51 -7.48
C LEU A 29 -14.52 -20.56 -8.30
N PHE A 30 -15.86 -20.56 -8.27
CA PHE A 30 -16.67 -21.45 -9.08
C PHE A 30 -16.43 -21.23 -10.57
N ILE A 31 -16.39 -19.98 -11.03
CA ILE A 31 -16.10 -19.68 -12.45
C ILE A 31 -14.69 -20.14 -12.84
N LEU A 32 -13.68 -19.95 -11.97
CA LEU A 32 -12.32 -20.43 -12.23
C LEU A 32 -12.23 -21.97 -12.31
N VAL A 33 -12.99 -22.68 -11.47
CA VAL A 33 -13.06 -24.16 -11.53
C VAL A 33 -13.79 -24.61 -12.79
N ALA A 34 -14.90 -23.96 -13.16
CA ALA A 34 -15.62 -24.27 -14.39
C ALA A 34 -14.74 -24.06 -15.63
N ASP A 35 -13.99 -22.94 -15.70
CA ASP A 35 -13.03 -22.66 -16.78
C ASP A 35 -11.92 -23.72 -16.83
N LEU A 36 -11.40 -24.15 -15.67
CA LEU A 36 -10.39 -25.20 -15.59
C LEU A 36 -10.93 -26.56 -16.07
N LEU A 37 -12.17 -26.90 -15.74
CA LEU A 37 -12.83 -28.12 -16.22
C LEU A 37 -13.05 -28.08 -17.73
N VAL A 38 -13.52 -26.95 -18.28
CA VAL A 38 -13.66 -26.75 -19.73
C VAL A 38 -12.30 -26.89 -20.42
N TYR A 39 -11.22 -26.35 -19.83
CA TYR A 39 -9.87 -26.50 -20.35
C TYR A 39 -9.37 -27.96 -20.30
N ALA A 40 -9.64 -28.69 -19.21
CA ALA A 40 -9.28 -30.09 -19.09
C ALA A 40 -10.03 -30.97 -20.11
N LEU A 41 -11.31 -30.69 -20.36
CA LEU A 41 -12.13 -31.37 -21.37
C LEU A 41 -11.67 -31.05 -22.80
N TYR A 42 -11.23 -29.82 -23.06
CA TYR A 42 -10.60 -29.45 -24.33
C TYR A 42 -9.29 -30.21 -24.60
N LEU A 43 -8.47 -30.43 -23.56
CA LEU A 43 -7.23 -31.21 -23.69
C LEU A 43 -7.49 -32.69 -23.95
N SER A 44 -8.68 -33.19 -23.56
CA SER A 44 -9.10 -34.56 -23.83
C SER A 44 -9.59 -34.70 -25.28
N PRO A 45 -9.28 -35.80 -25.98
CA PRO A 45 -9.57 -35.95 -27.41
C PRO A 45 -11.07 -36.11 -27.76
N VAL A 46 -12.01 -35.87 -26.85
CA VAL A 46 -13.38 -36.40 -26.94
C VAL A 46 -14.49 -35.36 -27.20
N ALA A 47 -14.32 -34.03 -27.12
CA ALA A 47 -15.54 -33.20 -27.22
C ALA A 47 -15.51 -31.74 -27.71
N ILE A 48 -14.40 -30.99 -27.71
CA ILE A 48 -14.49 -29.54 -27.98
C ILE A 48 -13.35 -29.07 -28.89
N TYR A 49 -13.66 -28.73 -30.14
CA TYR A 49 -12.69 -28.27 -31.14
C TYR A 49 -12.49 -26.73 -31.18
N SER A 50 -13.27 -25.96 -30.41
CA SER A 50 -13.16 -24.50 -30.36
C SER A 50 -12.92 -24.00 -28.94
N LEU A 51 -11.88 -23.18 -28.75
CA LEU A 51 -11.56 -22.55 -27.48
C LEU A 51 -12.61 -21.46 -27.16
N PRO A 52 -13.39 -21.56 -26.07
CA PRO A 52 -14.28 -20.47 -25.67
C PRO A 52 -13.47 -19.26 -25.16
N LEU A 53 -14.08 -18.07 -25.20
CA LEU A 53 -13.54 -16.82 -24.62
C LEU A 53 -13.05 -17.07 -23.19
N ARG A 54 -11.74 -16.86 -22.95
CA ARG A 54 -11.11 -17.08 -21.64
C ARG A 54 -11.30 -15.87 -20.73
N ILE A 55 -12.28 -15.95 -19.83
CA ILE A 55 -12.55 -14.92 -18.82
C ILE A 55 -11.68 -15.13 -17.56
N SER A 56 -11.10 -16.32 -17.41
CA SER A 56 -10.29 -16.74 -16.26
C SER A 56 -9.16 -15.77 -15.87
N PRO A 57 -8.35 -15.18 -16.79
CA PRO A 57 -7.33 -14.20 -16.41
C PRO A 57 -7.91 -12.98 -15.67
N TYR A 58 -9.05 -12.45 -16.10
CA TYR A 58 -9.69 -11.30 -15.47
C TYR A 58 -10.23 -11.64 -14.08
N ILE A 59 -10.84 -12.82 -13.93
CA ILE A 59 -11.38 -13.28 -12.64
C ILE A 59 -10.25 -13.53 -11.64
N ARG A 60 -9.06 -13.96 -12.07
CA ARG A 60 -7.88 -14.08 -11.19
C ARG A 60 -7.50 -12.73 -10.58
N ILE A 61 -7.54 -11.65 -11.37
CA ILE A 61 -7.25 -10.29 -10.87
C ILE A 61 -8.30 -9.86 -9.86
N VAL A 62 -9.60 -10.06 -10.18
CA VAL A 62 -10.70 -9.74 -9.26
C VAL A 62 -10.56 -10.54 -7.96
N PHE A 63 -10.29 -11.84 -8.06
CA PHE A 63 -10.10 -12.70 -6.90
C PHE A 63 -8.93 -12.26 -6.02
N PHE A 64 -7.82 -11.84 -6.64
CA PHE A 64 -6.67 -11.29 -5.94
C PHE A 64 -7.03 -10.01 -5.15
N ILE A 65 -7.73 -9.07 -5.78
CA ILE A 65 -8.20 -7.83 -5.14
C ILE A 65 -9.15 -8.13 -3.98
N LEU A 66 -10.08 -9.07 -4.14
CA LEU A 66 -11.01 -9.46 -3.08
C LEU A 66 -10.33 -10.14 -1.89
N ASN A 67 -9.17 -10.78 -2.10
CA ASN A 67 -8.46 -11.48 -1.05
C ASN A 67 -7.63 -10.53 -0.17
N MET A 68 -7.00 -9.52 -0.76
CA MET A 68 -6.20 -8.55 -0.01
C MET A 68 -7.06 -7.42 0.57
N ARG A 69 -7.03 -7.25 1.91
CA ARG A 69 -7.84 -6.25 2.61
C ARG A 69 -7.49 -4.82 2.18
N GLU A 70 -6.20 -4.53 1.99
CA GLU A 70 -5.71 -3.21 1.56
C GLU A 70 -6.25 -2.85 0.17
N LEU A 71 -6.10 -3.75 -0.81
CA LEU A 71 -6.59 -3.53 -2.18
C LEU A 71 -8.10 -3.39 -2.24
N ARG A 72 -8.83 -4.16 -1.41
CA ARG A 72 -10.27 -4.01 -1.28
C ARG A 72 -10.65 -2.65 -0.71
N GLY A 73 -9.91 -2.14 0.28
CA GLY A 73 -10.08 -0.79 0.82
C GLY A 73 -9.95 0.26 -0.27
N VAL A 74 -8.87 0.18 -1.06
CA VAL A 74 -8.64 1.06 -2.22
C VAL A 74 -9.78 0.96 -3.25
N ALA A 75 -10.25 -0.26 -3.57
CA ALA A 75 -11.34 -0.46 -4.52
C ALA A 75 -12.66 0.16 -4.04
N VAL A 76 -12.97 0.07 -2.74
CA VAL A 76 -14.15 0.73 -2.14
C VAL A 76 -14.00 2.25 -2.21
N THR A 77 -12.79 2.76 -1.96
CA THR A 77 -12.51 4.20 -2.04
C THR A 77 -12.67 4.72 -3.48
N LEU A 78 -12.15 3.99 -4.47
CA LEU A 78 -12.35 4.29 -5.88
C LEU A 78 -13.84 4.24 -6.27
N SER A 79 -14.58 3.21 -5.83
CA SER A 79 -16.02 3.11 -6.12
C SER A 79 -16.83 4.27 -5.54
N GLY A 80 -16.41 4.81 -4.39
CA GLY A 80 -17.07 5.97 -3.76
C GLY A 80 -16.90 7.27 -4.57
N MET A 81 -15.75 7.46 -5.24
CA MET A 81 -15.48 8.68 -6.03
C MET A 81 -16.05 8.66 -7.45
N VAL A 82 -16.46 7.49 -7.97
CA VAL A 82 -16.91 7.34 -9.37
C VAL A 82 -18.01 8.35 -9.73
N GLY A 83 -18.97 8.61 -8.84
CA GLY A 83 -20.06 9.55 -9.11
C GLY A 83 -19.57 10.97 -9.41
N MET A 84 -18.72 11.52 -8.55
CA MET A 84 -18.16 12.86 -8.76
C MET A 84 -17.19 12.89 -9.95
N TYR A 85 -16.39 11.82 -10.12
CA TYR A 85 -15.50 11.67 -11.26
C TYR A 85 -16.26 11.71 -12.59
N LEU A 86 -17.39 11.01 -12.70
CA LEU A 86 -18.21 11.01 -13.92
C LEU A 86 -18.79 12.41 -14.22
N ASN A 87 -19.18 13.17 -13.19
CA ASN A 87 -19.69 14.54 -13.38
C ASN A 87 -18.62 15.48 -13.95
N ILE A 88 -17.39 15.45 -13.42
CA ILE A 88 -16.32 16.32 -13.94
C ILE A 88 -15.80 15.84 -15.30
N LEU A 89 -15.79 14.51 -15.53
CA LEU A 89 -15.48 13.93 -16.83
C LEU A 89 -16.49 14.39 -17.89
N PHE A 90 -17.78 14.49 -17.55
CA PHE A 90 -18.79 15.03 -18.45
C PHE A 90 -18.51 16.48 -18.83
N LEU A 91 -18.09 17.33 -17.89
CA LEU A 91 -17.67 18.71 -18.17
C LEU A 91 -16.47 18.73 -19.14
N GLY A 92 -15.48 17.87 -18.92
CA GLY A 92 -14.32 17.79 -19.81
C GLY A 92 -14.66 17.27 -21.20
N LEU A 93 -15.58 16.31 -21.28
CA LEU A 93 -16.13 15.83 -22.55
C LEU A 93 -16.85 16.95 -23.30
N LEU A 94 -17.66 17.76 -22.60
CA LEU A 94 -18.32 18.93 -23.19
C LEU A 94 -17.32 19.95 -23.74
N PHE A 95 -16.25 20.25 -22.98
CA PHE A 95 -15.16 21.11 -23.45
C PHE A 95 -14.52 20.55 -24.72
N LEU A 96 -14.20 19.26 -24.75
CA LEU A 96 -13.61 18.60 -25.91
C LEU A 96 -14.54 18.65 -27.13
N LEU A 97 -15.82 18.31 -26.98
CA LEU A 97 -16.78 18.35 -28.08
C LEU A 97 -16.93 19.76 -28.66
N PHE A 98 -17.05 20.77 -27.80
CA PHE A 98 -17.23 22.16 -28.19
C PHE A 98 -15.98 22.75 -28.86
N SER A 99 -14.81 22.56 -28.27
CA SER A 99 -13.54 23.03 -28.83
C SER A 99 -13.20 22.34 -30.15
N SER A 100 -13.49 21.05 -30.30
CA SER A 100 -13.31 20.31 -31.55
C SER A 100 -14.26 20.78 -32.64
N TRP A 101 -15.48 21.18 -32.27
CA TRP A 101 -16.44 21.73 -33.22
C TRP A 101 -15.99 23.10 -33.74
N ILE A 102 -15.49 23.96 -32.85
CA ILE A 102 -14.88 25.24 -33.23
C ILE A 102 -13.66 25.02 -34.11
N ALA A 103 -12.75 24.11 -33.73
CA ALA A 103 -11.56 23.80 -34.53
C ALA A 103 -11.95 23.34 -35.94
N TYR A 104 -12.93 22.45 -36.05
CA TYR A 104 -13.39 21.95 -37.34
C TYR A 104 -13.87 23.09 -38.26
N ILE A 105 -14.70 24.00 -37.75
CA ILE A 105 -15.21 25.14 -38.54
C ILE A 105 -14.10 26.14 -38.89
N ILE A 106 -13.20 26.45 -37.96
CA ILE A 106 -12.12 27.43 -38.20
C ILE A 106 -11.15 26.95 -39.28
N PHE A 107 -10.90 25.64 -39.33
CA PHE A 107 -9.87 25.04 -40.17
C PHE A 107 -10.42 24.33 -41.41
N GLU A 108 -11.74 24.30 -41.63
CA GLU A 108 -12.41 23.60 -42.75
C GLU A 108 -11.76 23.93 -44.10
N ASP A 109 -11.51 25.21 -44.37
CA ASP A 109 -10.94 25.69 -45.64
C ASP A 109 -9.40 25.79 -45.66
N THR A 110 -8.70 25.25 -44.66
CA THR A 110 -7.23 25.34 -44.52
C THR A 110 -6.52 24.05 -44.93
N GLN A 111 -5.20 24.08 -45.18
CA GLN A 111 -4.44 22.85 -45.46
C GLN A 111 -4.51 21.84 -44.29
N GLN A 112 -4.67 22.35 -43.06
CA GLN A 112 -4.88 21.52 -41.87
C GLN A 112 -6.26 20.82 -41.88
N GLY A 113 -7.30 21.51 -42.38
CA GLY A 113 -8.64 20.97 -42.63
C GLY A 113 -8.61 19.71 -43.47
N VAL A 114 -7.88 19.77 -44.59
CA VAL A 114 -7.77 18.66 -45.54
C VAL A 114 -6.93 17.50 -45.01
N ALA A 115 -5.90 17.77 -44.20
CA ALA A 115 -4.94 16.75 -43.77
C ALA A 115 -5.27 16.06 -42.44
N LEU A 116 -5.82 16.79 -41.46
CA LEU A 116 -5.97 16.34 -40.08
C LEU A 116 -7.39 16.51 -39.52
N PHE A 117 -8.17 17.45 -40.05
CA PHE A 117 -9.52 17.80 -39.59
C PHE A 117 -10.59 17.51 -40.67
N ASP A 118 -10.45 16.40 -41.39
CA ASP A 118 -11.31 16.01 -42.52
C ASP A 118 -12.79 15.83 -42.15
N SER A 119 -13.04 15.47 -40.89
CA SER A 119 -14.32 15.14 -40.32
C SER A 119 -14.34 15.55 -38.86
N TYR A 120 -15.53 15.85 -38.32
CA TYR A 120 -15.67 16.18 -36.91
C TYR A 120 -15.07 15.09 -35.99
N GLY A 121 -15.21 13.81 -36.36
CA GLY A 121 -14.63 12.70 -35.60
C GLY A 121 -13.11 12.70 -35.59
N ALA A 122 -12.46 12.97 -36.73
CA ALA A 122 -11.01 13.10 -36.79
C ALA A 122 -10.52 14.32 -36.01
N THR A 123 -11.20 15.47 -36.13
CA THR A 123 -10.89 16.67 -35.34
C THR A 123 -11.01 16.40 -33.85
N LEU A 124 -12.09 15.74 -33.42
CA LEU A 124 -12.29 15.35 -32.02
C LEU A 124 -11.15 14.48 -31.51
N TYR A 125 -10.70 13.50 -32.31
CA TYR A 125 -9.56 12.66 -31.96
C TYR A 125 -8.26 13.49 -31.84
N GLN A 126 -7.96 14.33 -32.83
CA GLN A 126 -6.75 15.15 -32.82
C GLN A 126 -6.74 16.17 -31.67
N MET A 127 -7.89 16.76 -31.34
CA MET A 127 -8.04 17.64 -30.17
C MET A 127 -7.92 16.86 -28.88
N PHE A 128 -8.47 15.65 -28.78
CA PHE A 128 -8.28 14.79 -27.60
C PHE A 128 -6.81 14.42 -27.37
N VAL A 129 -6.06 14.10 -28.43
CA VAL A 129 -4.61 13.85 -28.33
C VAL A 129 -3.84 15.14 -27.99
N LEU A 130 -4.32 16.30 -28.45
CA LEU A 130 -3.76 17.59 -28.09
C LEU A 130 -4.07 17.99 -26.63
N PHE A 131 -5.23 17.57 -26.10
CA PHE A 131 -5.58 17.72 -24.69
C PHE A 131 -4.57 17.05 -23.77
N THR A 132 -4.01 15.91 -24.21
CA THR A 132 -2.92 15.21 -23.50
C THR A 132 -1.52 15.68 -23.93
N THR A 133 -1.45 16.76 -24.72
CA THR A 133 -0.22 17.37 -25.28
C THR A 133 0.68 16.43 -26.07
N ALA A 134 0.18 15.26 -26.48
CA ALA A 134 1.00 14.20 -27.07
C ALA A 134 1.39 14.47 -28.53
N ASN A 135 0.57 15.23 -29.26
CA ASN A 135 0.80 15.64 -30.65
C ASN A 135 1.17 17.14 -30.77
N ASN A 136 1.60 17.78 -29.67
CA ASN A 136 2.11 19.16 -29.71
C ASN A 136 3.62 19.15 -29.97
N PRO A 137 4.15 19.86 -31.00
CA PRO A 137 3.49 20.84 -31.86
C PRO A 137 2.87 20.30 -33.17
N ASP A 138 3.12 19.03 -33.50
CA ASP A 138 2.84 18.43 -34.81
C ASP A 138 1.43 18.68 -35.37
N VAL A 139 0.42 18.64 -34.51
CA VAL A 139 -0.99 18.79 -34.91
C VAL A 139 -1.28 20.14 -35.55
N TRP A 140 -0.61 21.23 -35.13
CA TRP A 140 -0.91 22.61 -35.56
C TRP A 140 0.16 23.25 -36.43
N ILE A 141 1.28 22.56 -36.70
CA ILE A 141 2.32 23.03 -37.63
C ILE A 141 1.75 23.38 -39.01
N PRO A 142 0.85 22.59 -39.64
CA PRO A 142 0.30 22.93 -40.96
C PRO A 142 -0.45 24.28 -40.95
N ALA A 143 -1.34 24.51 -39.98
CA ALA A 143 -2.01 25.82 -39.89
C ALA A 143 -1.05 26.95 -39.52
N TYR A 144 -0.04 26.70 -38.69
CA TYR A 144 0.93 27.75 -38.36
C TYR A 144 1.73 28.20 -39.58
N LYS A 145 2.04 27.27 -40.49
CA LYS A 145 2.69 27.58 -41.77
C LYS A 145 1.79 28.40 -42.69
N ASP A 146 0.48 28.16 -42.67
CA ASP A 146 -0.51 28.94 -43.43
C ASP A 146 -0.68 30.36 -42.85
N SER A 147 -0.88 30.48 -41.54
CA SER A 147 -0.93 31.78 -40.84
C SER A 147 -0.51 31.66 -39.38
N ARG A 148 0.38 32.56 -38.97
CA ARG A 148 0.84 32.65 -37.57
C ARG A 148 -0.29 32.93 -36.58
N TRP A 149 -1.39 33.54 -37.01
CA TRP A 149 -2.52 33.84 -36.14
C TRP A 149 -3.25 32.59 -35.66
N TYR A 150 -3.20 31.49 -36.41
CA TYR A 150 -3.85 30.24 -36.01
C TYR A 150 -3.23 29.60 -34.77
N SER A 151 -1.96 29.90 -34.42
CA SER A 151 -1.39 29.41 -33.16
C SER A 151 -2.12 29.94 -31.94
N LEU A 152 -2.78 31.09 -32.02
CA LEU A 152 -3.55 31.63 -30.89
C LEU A 152 -4.68 30.70 -30.46
N PHE A 153 -5.34 30.03 -31.42
CA PHE A 153 -6.37 29.04 -31.10
C PHE A 153 -5.78 27.88 -30.27
N PHE A 154 -4.66 27.31 -30.72
CA PHE A 154 -4.01 26.19 -30.04
C PHE A 154 -3.41 26.58 -28.70
N ILE A 155 -2.81 27.77 -28.59
CA ILE A 155 -2.30 28.31 -27.32
C ILE A 155 -3.45 28.49 -26.33
N LEU A 156 -4.56 29.09 -26.74
CA LEU A 156 -5.74 29.27 -25.89
C LEU A 156 -6.37 27.94 -25.50
N TYR A 157 -6.46 27.00 -26.44
CA TYR A 157 -6.95 25.64 -26.20
C TYR A 157 -6.09 24.90 -25.17
N VAL A 158 -4.76 24.91 -25.31
CA VAL A 158 -3.85 24.29 -24.35
C VAL A 158 -3.92 25.00 -23.00
N LEU A 159 -4.05 26.33 -22.99
CA LEU A 159 -4.18 27.10 -21.76
C LEU A 159 -5.44 26.71 -20.97
N LEU A 160 -6.59 26.70 -21.63
CA LEU A 160 -7.87 26.37 -20.99
C LEU A 160 -8.03 24.87 -20.73
N GLY A 161 -7.62 24.03 -21.67
CA GLY A 161 -7.75 22.58 -21.57
C GLY A 161 -6.74 21.99 -20.59
N VAL A 162 -5.45 22.20 -20.83
CA VAL A 162 -4.41 21.60 -20.01
C VAL A 162 -4.33 22.32 -18.67
N TYR A 163 -4.00 23.61 -18.64
CA TYR A 163 -3.71 24.26 -17.35
C TYR A 163 -4.95 24.53 -16.49
N PHE A 164 -6.11 24.84 -17.09
CA PHE A 164 -7.31 25.10 -16.30
C PHE A 164 -8.11 23.82 -16.05
N LEU A 165 -8.55 23.13 -17.11
CA LEU A 165 -9.46 22.00 -16.97
C LEU A 165 -8.79 20.76 -16.34
N THR A 166 -7.57 20.37 -16.71
CA THR A 166 -6.93 19.19 -16.07
C THR A 166 -6.64 19.42 -14.59
N ASN A 167 -6.21 20.62 -14.20
CA ASN A 167 -5.99 20.98 -12.79
C ASN A 167 -7.30 21.04 -12.01
N LEU A 168 -8.40 21.49 -12.63
CA LEU A 168 -9.73 21.43 -12.03
C LEU A 168 -10.17 19.97 -11.81
N ILE A 169 -9.99 19.10 -12.82
CA ILE A 169 -10.28 17.66 -12.70
C ILE A 169 -9.47 17.05 -11.55
N LEU A 170 -8.17 17.34 -11.47
CA LEU A 170 -7.31 16.86 -10.40
C LEU A 170 -7.79 17.32 -9.02
N ALA A 171 -8.16 18.60 -8.88
CA ALA A 171 -8.67 19.16 -7.62
C ALA A 171 -9.96 18.45 -7.17
N VAL A 172 -10.93 18.27 -8.08
CA VAL A 172 -12.20 17.58 -7.77
C VAL A 172 -11.97 16.12 -7.38
N VAL A 173 -11.09 15.41 -8.10
CA VAL A 173 -10.73 14.03 -7.78
C VAL A 173 -10.03 13.95 -6.42
N TYR A 174 -9.15 14.90 -6.11
CA TYR A 174 -8.43 14.96 -4.83
C TYR A 174 -9.37 15.19 -3.65
N ASP A 175 -10.30 16.15 -3.76
CA ASP A 175 -11.28 16.42 -2.71
C ASP A 175 -12.21 15.21 -2.49
N SER A 176 -12.67 14.58 -3.56
CA SER A 176 -13.45 13.35 -3.47
C SER A 176 -12.67 12.18 -2.85
N PHE A 177 -11.39 12.03 -3.19
CA PHE A 177 -10.52 11.02 -2.60
C PHE A 177 -10.34 11.27 -1.10
N LYS A 178 -10.09 12.52 -0.70
CA LYS A 178 -9.93 12.92 0.70
C LYS A 178 -11.18 12.64 1.50
N GLU A 179 -12.36 12.97 1.00
CA GLU A 179 -13.63 12.70 1.67
C GLU A 179 -13.82 11.19 1.92
N GLN A 180 -13.50 10.37 0.91
CA GLN A 180 -13.64 8.92 1.00
C GLN A 180 -12.57 8.30 1.92
N LEU A 181 -11.36 8.85 1.94
CA LEU A 181 -10.32 8.47 2.90
C LEU A 181 -10.75 8.77 4.34
N VAL A 182 -11.34 9.95 4.60
CA VAL A 182 -11.89 10.31 5.92
C VAL A 182 -12.97 9.31 6.35
N LYS A 183 -13.88 8.92 5.45
CA LYS A 183 -14.89 7.89 5.74
C LYS A 183 -14.26 6.54 6.09
N GLN A 184 -13.20 6.14 5.37
CA GLN A 184 -12.49 4.89 5.64
C GLN A 184 -11.79 4.91 7.00
N VAL A 185 -11.07 5.99 7.33
CA VAL A 185 -10.38 6.16 8.61
C VAL A 185 -11.40 6.21 9.76
N ALA A 186 -12.49 6.98 9.62
CA ALA A 186 -13.55 7.03 10.62
C ALA A 186 -14.21 5.66 10.85
N GLY A 187 -14.38 4.84 9.79
CA GLY A 187 -14.85 3.47 9.91
C GLY A 187 -13.87 2.56 10.65
N MET A 188 -12.56 2.73 10.44
CA MET A 188 -11.53 2.02 11.20
C MET A 188 -11.54 2.42 12.67
N ASP A 189 -11.67 3.71 12.98
CA ASP A 189 -11.75 4.22 14.35
C ASP A 189 -13.02 3.74 15.06
N TYR A 190 -14.17 3.71 14.36
CA TYR A 190 -15.41 3.13 14.90
C TYR A 190 -15.26 1.64 15.22
N MET A 191 -14.66 0.86 14.31
CA MET A 191 -14.38 -0.57 14.56
C MET A 191 -13.45 -0.76 15.75
N ARG A 192 -12.42 0.09 15.89
CA ARG A 192 -11.52 0.09 17.05
C ARG A 192 -12.28 0.41 18.33
N LYS A 193 -13.10 1.47 18.34
CA LYS A 193 -13.93 1.84 19.50
C LYS A 193 -14.88 0.71 19.87
N SER A 194 -15.55 0.08 18.91
CA SER A 194 -16.46 -1.06 19.17
C SER A 194 -15.74 -2.28 19.78
N ILE A 195 -14.49 -2.56 19.39
CA ILE A 195 -13.68 -3.62 20.01
C ILE A 195 -13.36 -3.26 21.47
N LEU A 196 -12.95 -2.01 21.71
CA LEU A 196 -12.66 -1.51 23.06
C LEU A 196 -13.90 -1.48 23.95
N GLU A 197 -15.07 -1.12 23.41
CA GLU A 197 -16.35 -1.16 24.12
C GLU A 197 -16.69 -2.59 24.55
N LYS A 198 -16.49 -3.57 23.66
CA LYS A 198 -16.67 -4.98 23.99
C LYS A 198 -15.68 -5.42 25.07
N ALA A 199 -14.41 -5.03 24.97
CA ALA A 199 -13.41 -5.34 25.99
C ALA A 199 -13.80 -4.72 27.34
N PHE A 200 -14.19 -3.45 27.36
CA PHE A 200 -14.68 -2.75 28.55
C PHE A 200 -15.88 -3.47 29.16
N SER A 201 -16.85 -3.88 28.35
CA SER A 201 -18.04 -4.61 28.83
C SER A 201 -17.73 -5.99 29.42
N LEU A 202 -16.58 -6.59 29.07
CA LEU A 202 -16.12 -7.85 29.66
C LEU A 202 -15.39 -7.62 31.00
N VAL A 203 -14.75 -6.47 31.17
CA VAL A 203 -14.08 -6.08 32.41
C VAL A 203 -15.09 -5.52 33.43
N ASP A 204 -16.12 -4.81 32.98
CA ASP A 204 -17.24 -4.35 33.80
C ASP A 204 -18.20 -5.52 34.13
N ILE A 205 -17.80 -6.32 35.10
CA ILE A 205 -18.55 -7.48 35.62
C ILE A 205 -19.97 -7.08 36.06
N HIS A 206 -20.15 -5.85 36.55
CA HIS A 206 -21.41 -5.39 37.14
C HIS A 206 -22.31 -4.61 36.17
N LYS A 207 -21.82 -4.32 34.95
CA LYS A 207 -22.53 -3.53 33.92
C LYS A 207 -22.99 -2.16 34.43
N HIS A 208 -22.20 -1.55 35.30
CA HIS A 208 -22.49 -0.23 35.83
C HIS A 208 -22.13 0.90 34.85
N GLY A 209 -21.37 0.59 33.78
CA GLY A 209 -20.91 1.57 32.80
C GLY A 209 -19.63 2.29 33.20
N TYR A 210 -18.97 1.82 34.27
CA TYR A 210 -17.71 2.36 34.77
C TYR A 210 -16.87 1.24 35.40
N LEU A 211 -15.54 1.43 35.42
CA LEU A 211 -14.61 0.53 36.10
C LEU A 211 -14.18 1.14 37.44
N ASN A 212 -14.35 0.36 38.51
CA ASN A 212 -13.81 0.72 39.82
C ASN A 212 -12.29 0.58 39.86
N LYS A 213 -11.63 1.30 40.77
CA LYS A 213 -10.19 1.20 41.04
C LYS A 213 -9.68 -0.25 41.14
N GLU A 214 -10.40 -1.13 41.83
CA GLU A 214 -9.99 -2.55 41.95
C GLU A 214 -10.04 -3.31 40.61
N GLN A 215 -11.03 -3.03 39.76
CA GLN A 215 -11.17 -3.69 38.46
C GLN A 215 -10.13 -3.19 37.47
N SER A 216 -9.84 -1.89 37.49
CA SER A 216 -8.77 -1.30 36.68
C SER A 216 -7.40 -1.79 37.12
N ILE A 217 -7.10 -1.88 38.43
CA ILE A 217 -5.84 -2.49 38.92
C ILE A 217 -5.67 -3.91 38.39
N ARG A 218 -6.70 -4.77 38.48
CA ARG A 218 -6.63 -6.14 37.96
C ARG A 218 -6.42 -6.19 36.45
N LEU A 219 -7.08 -5.30 35.70
CA LEU A 219 -6.85 -5.19 34.27
C LEU A 219 -5.38 -4.84 33.99
N PHE A 220 -4.82 -3.87 34.71
CA PHE A 220 -3.43 -3.47 34.54
C PHE A 220 -2.44 -4.55 34.98
N GLU A 221 -2.71 -5.29 36.05
CA GLU A 221 -1.93 -6.45 36.46
C GLU A 221 -1.91 -7.51 35.35
N GLU A 222 -3.06 -7.79 34.73
CA GLU A 222 -3.15 -8.68 33.58
C GLU A 222 -2.45 -8.10 32.35
N LEU A 223 -2.57 -6.79 32.09
CA LEU A 223 -1.83 -6.13 31.00
C LEU A 223 -0.32 -6.21 31.21
N ASN A 224 0.16 -6.09 32.46
CA ASN A 224 1.57 -6.25 32.84
C ASN A 224 2.08 -7.68 32.60
N THR A 225 1.20 -8.68 32.45
CA THR A 225 1.63 -10.04 32.04
C THR A 225 2.01 -10.09 30.56
N TYR A 226 1.43 -9.21 29.73
CA TYR A 226 1.76 -9.14 28.32
C TYR A 226 3.08 -8.40 28.14
N ARG A 227 4.09 -9.11 27.64
CA ARG A 227 5.44 -8.58 27.37
C ARG A 227 5.46 -7.31 26.52
N SER A 228 4.47 -7.13 25.64
CA SER A 228 4.39 -5.97 24.76
C SER A 228 3.94 -4.68 25.45
N LEU A 229 3.53 -4.74 26.72
CA LEU A 229 3.01 -3.62 27.49
C LEU A 229 3.98 -3.29 28.62
N PRO A 230 4.06 -2.01 29.03
CA PRO A 230 4.96 -1.59 30.10
C PRO A 230 4.56 -2.27 31.40
N LYS A 231 5.56 -2.62 32.21
CA LYS A 231 5.33 -3.03 33.59
C LYS A 231 5.12 -1.78 34.42
N ILE A 232 3.86 -1.42 34.65
CA ILE A 232 3.50 -0.28 35.48
C ILE A 232 3.43 -0.77 36.92
N SER A 233 4.17 -0.13 37.83
CA SER A 233 4.09 -0.43 39.26
C SER A 233 2.73 0.02 39.81
N GLY A 234 2.27 -0.59 40.91
CA GLY A 234 0.98 -0.22 41.51
C GLY A 234 0.90 1.26 41.91
N GLU A 235 2.03 1.87 42.30
CA GLU A 235 2.12 3.29 42.69
C GLU A 235 2.05 4.23 41.48
N ASP A 236 2.73 3.89 40.39
CA ASP A 236 2.65 4.64 39.13
C ASP A 236 1.25 4.54 38.51
N PHE A 237 0.56 3.42 38.73
CA PHE A 237 -0.81 3.25 38.28
C PHE A 237 -1.76 4.21 39.00
N GLU A 238 -1.58 4.48 40.29
CA GLU A 238 -2.44 5.45 41.00
C GLU A 238 -2.31 6.84 40.38
N LEU A 239 -1.10 7.27 40.04
CA LEU A 239 -0.87 8.54 39.34
C LEU A 239 -1.48 8.57 37.94
N ILE A 240 -1.39 7.46 37.21
CA ILE A 240 -2.00 7.33 35.88
C ILE A 240 -3.53 7.34 35.98
N PHE A 241 -4.08 6.66 36.99
CA PHE A 241 -5.51 6.61 37.26
C PHE A 241 -6.05 7.99 37.62
N ASP A 242 -5.36 8.72 38.51
CA ASP A 242 -5.75 10.07 38.93
C ASP A 242 -5.66 11.08 37.77
N GLU A 243 -4.72 10.92 36.82
CA GLU A 243 -4.64 11.76 35.62
C GLU A 243 -5.70 11.40 34.57
N LEU A 244 -6.18 10.15 34.54
CA LEU A 244 -7.19 9.67 33.59
C LEU A 244 -8.61 9.91 34.06
N ASP A 245 -8.84 9.89 35.38
CA ASP A 245 -10.11 10.24 35.99
C ASP A 245 -10.32 11.76 35.93
N SER A 246 -10.61 12.24 34.73
CA SER A 246 -10.94 13.64 34.48
C SER A 246 -12.20 14.10 35.20
N SER A 247 -12.98 13.15 35.72
CA SER A 247 -14.26 13.38 36.41
C SER A 247 -14.14 13.45 37.94
N ASP A 248 -12.97 13.14 38.51
CA ASP A 248 -12.69 13.04 39.95
C ASP A 248 -13.70 12.13 40.71
N ASP A 249 -14.26 11.11 40.06
CA ASP A 249 -15.30 10.25 40.63
C ASP A 249 -14.76 8.87 41.12
N PHE A 250 -13.45 8.71 41.06
CA PHE A 250 -12.67 7.49 41.32
C PHE A 250 -13.08 6.29 40.47
N LYS A 251 -13.62 6.54 39.27
CA LYS A 251 -14.04 5.50 38.32
C LYS A 251 -13.58 5.88 36.91
N ILE A 252 -13.38 4.85 36.08
CA ILE A 252 -13.04 5.05 34.67
C ILE A 252 -14.29 4.79 33.83
N ASN A 253 -14.76 5.81 33.13
CA ASN A 253 -15.83 5.68 32.16
C ASN A 253 -15.32 5.15 30.80
N MET A 254 -16.23 4.89 29.85
CA MET A 254 -15.86 4.30 28.56
C MET A 254 -14.95 5.21 27.71
N ASP A 255 -15.12 6.53 27.76
CA ASP A 255 -14.33 7.45 26.95
C ASP A 255 -12.93 7.65 27.57
N GLU A 256 -12.82 7.71 28.90
CA GLU A 256 -11.53 7.70 29.62
C GLU A 256 -10.77 6.39 29.40
N PHE A 257 -11.47 5.26 29.37
CA PHE A 257 -10.89 3.96 29.02
C PHE A 257 -10.32 3.94 27.59
N TYR A 258 -11.02 4.59 26.65
CA TYR A 258 -10.56 4.71 25.26
C TYR A 258 -9.28 5.55 25.18
N ASP A 259 -9.24 6.69 25.87
CA ASP A 259 -8.08 7.58 25.90
C ASP A 259 -6.88 6.93 26.58
N LEU A 260 -7.12 6.18 27.66
CA LEU A 260 -6.11 5.34 28.31
C LEU A 260 -5.49 4.32 27.33
N CYS A 261 -6.33 3.57 26.62
CA CYS A 261 -5.86 2.59 25.64
C CYS A 261 -5.08 3.26 24.49
N ASN A 262 -5.47 4.47 24.08
CA ASN A 262 -4.74 5.24 23.09
C ASN A 262 -3.39 5.73 23.62
N ALA A 263 -3.34 6.26 24.83
CA ALA A 263 -2.12 6.72 25.48
C ALA A 263 -1.12 5.57 25.62
N ILE A 264 -1.59 4.39 26.05
CA ILE A 264 -0.77 3.18 26.14
C ILE A 264 -0.22 2.81 24.75
N ALA A 265 -1.07 2.76 23.73
CA ALA A 265 -0.65 2.40 22.38
C ALA A 265 0.35 3.39 21.75
N LEU A 266 0.28 4.68 22.10
CA LEU A 266 1.17 5.73 21.58
C LEU A 266 2.51 5.80 22.32
N ARG A 267 2.49 5.64 23.66
CA ARG A 267 3.69 5.83 24.48
C ARG A 267 4.54 4.57 24.58
N PHE A 268 3.95 3.38 24.46
CA PHE A 268 4.66 2.14 24.69
C PHE A 268 4.92 1.40 23.38
N GLN A 269 6.20 1.36 22.99
CA GLN A 269 6.65 0.49 21.91
C GLN A 269 6.58 -0.96 22.39
N LYS A 270 6.06 -1.85 21.54
CA LYS A 270 6.01 -3.28 21.84
C LYS A 270 7.41 -3.79 22.12
N GLU A 271 7.65 -4.37 23.30
CA GLU A 271 8.96 -4.95 23.59
C GLU A 271 9.28 -6.06 22.59
N PRO A 272 10.56 -6.16 22.16
CA PRO A 272 11.00 -7.17 21.23
C PRO A 272 10.72 -8.59 21.74
N ALA A 273 10.21 -9.45 20.86
CA ALA A 273 10.03 -10.88 21.10
C ALA A 273 11.38 -11.54 21.46
N PRO A 274 11.37 -12.61 22.28
CA PRO A 274 12.61 -13.30 22.64
C PRO A 274 13.27 -13.87 21.38
N SER A 275 14.59 -13.74 21.29
CA SER A 275 15.33 -14.41 20.21
C SER A 275 15.28 -15.92 20.42
N TRP A 276 15.17 -16.74 19.36
CA TRP A 276 15.21 -18.21 19.49
C TRP A 276 16.48 -18.71 20.21
N PHE A 277 17.56 -17.91 20.18
CA PHE A 277 18.81 -18.18 20.88
C PHE A 277 18.76 -17.97 22.41
N GLU A 278 17.69 -17.39 22.95
CA GLU A 278 17.46 -17.32 24.41
C GLU A 278 17.21 -18.71 25.03
N TYR A 279 16.89 -19.72 24.22
CA TYR A 279 16.76 -21.11 24.65
C TYR A 279 18.10 -21.73 25.12
N TYR A 280 19.24 -21.12 24.78
CA TYR A 280 20.58 -21.49 25.26
C TYR A 280 21.20 -20.33 26.07
N PRO A 281 20.76 -20.12 27.33
CA PRO A 281 21.05 -18.91 28.09
C PRO A 281 22.53 -18.73 28.43
N SER A 282 23.29 -19.81 28.62
CA SER A 282 24.70 -19.78 29.02
C SER A 282 25.63 -19.15 27.97
N PHE A 283 25.32 -19.32 26.68
CA PHE A 283 26.06 -18.69 25.59
C PHE A 283 25.51 -17.30 25.27
N TYR A 284 24.18 -17.15 25.21
CA TYR A 284 23.55 -15.90 24.75
C TYR A 284 23.66 -14.72 25.72
N HIS A 285 23.88 -14.98 27.02
CA HIS A 285 24.08 -13.97 28.07
C HIS A 285 25.54 -13.80 28.48
N ALA A 286 26.49 -14.40 27.76
CA ALA A 286 27.90 -14.14 28.01
C ALA A 286 28.20 -12.65 27.75
N HIS A 287 29.00 -12.02 28.62
CA HIS A 287 29.30 -10.59 28.57
C HIS A 287 29.82 -10.13 27.19
N SER A 288 30.63 -10.95 26.52
CA SER A 288 31.15 -10.68 25.19
C SER A 288 30.06 -10.66 24.10
N ILE A 289 29.07 -11.53 24.21
CA ILE A 289 27.97 -11.63 23.25
C ILE A 289 26.97 -10.49 23.47
N GLU A 290 26.76 -10.06 24.71
CA GLU A 290 25.93 -8.90 25.00
C GLU A 290 26.56 -7.59 24.52
N ALA A 291 27.89 -7.42 24.72
CA ALA A 291 28.64 -6.30 24.16
C ALA A 291 28.57 -6.29 22.62
N PHE A 292 28.68 -7.46 21.98
CA PHE A 292 28.56 -7.60 20.53
C PHE A 292 27.15 -7.25 20.02
N LYS A 293 26.10 -7.74 20.69
CA LYS A 293 24.71 -7.36 20.38
C LYS A 293 24.50 -5.85 20.50
N LYS A 294 25.07 -5.22 21.54
CA LYS A 294 25.01 -3.76 21.73
C LYS A 294 25.75 -3.01 20.62
N PHE A 295 26.86 -3.53 20.13
CA PHE A 295 27.57 -2.95 18.98
C PHE A 295 26.75 -3.04 17.69
N VAL A 296 26.19 -4.21 17.37
CA VAL A 296 25.37 -4.42 16.16
C VAL A 296 24.10 -3.57 16.18
N ARG A 297 23.47 -3.41 17.35
CA ARG A 297 22.31 -2.51 17.54
C ARG A 297 22.70 -1.03 17.66
N GLY A 298 23.99 -0.72 17.70
CA GLY A 298 24.50 0.63 17.89
C GLY A 298 24.53 1.41 16.58
N PRO A 299 24.45 2.75 16.64
CA PRO A 299 24.50 3.60 15.44
C PRO A 299 25.85 3.48 14.71
N THR A 300 26.93 3.10 15.41
CA THR A 300 28.24 2.86 14.80
C THR A 300 28.21 1.77 13.74
N PHE A 301 27.45 0.69 13.98
CA PHE A 301 27.33 -0.38 13.02
C PHE A 301 26.56 0.09 11.78
N GLU A 302 25.47 0.84 11.96
CA GLU A 302 24.71 1.43 10.86
C GLU A 302 25.57 2.36 9.98
N TYR A 303 26.41 3.22 10.58
CA TYR A 303 27.34 4.05 9.82
C TYR A 303 28.37 3.24 9.02
N ILE A 304 28.86 2.11 9.58
CA ILE A 304 29.77 1.21 8.86
C ILE A 304 29.07 0.59 7.65
N ILE A 305 27.84 0.09 7.82
CA ILE A 305 27.07 -0.50 6.71
C ILE A 305 26.73 0.56 5.66
N ALA A 306 26.38 1.78 6.07
CA ALA A 306 26.16 2.89 5.13
C ALA A 306 27.41 3.24 4.33
N ALA A 307 28.60 3.25 4.97
CA ALA A 307 29.86 3.45 4.26
C ALA A 307 30.16 2.31 3.27
N ILE A 308 29.90 1.06 3.65
CA ILE A 308 30.04 -0.11 2.77
C ILE A 308 29.10 -0.01 1.57
N LEU A 309 27.86 0.44 1.77
CA LEU A 309 26.89 0.66 0.70
C LEU A 309 27.38 1.70 -0.31
N LEU A 310 27.94 2.82 0.16
CA LEU A 310 28.51 3.85 -0.71
C LEU A 310 29.73 3.34 -1.50
N LEU A 311 30.58 2.53 -0.86
CA LEU A 311 31.72 1.90 -1.53
C LEU A 311 31.27 0.88 -2.57
N ASN A 312 30.24 0.09 -2.28
CA ASN A 312 29.65 -0.84 -3.23
C ASN A 312 29.05 -0.08 -4.43
N LEU A 313 28.32 1.01 -4.20
CA LEU A 313 27.81 1.86 -5.28
C LEU A 313 28.94 2.37 -6.19
N ALA A 314 30.05 2.82 -5.61
CA ALA A 314 31.21 3.24 -6.39
C ALA A 314 31.84 2.08 -7.17
N ALA A 315 31.95 0.88 -6.56
CA ALA A 315 32.46 -0.31 -7.23
C ALA A 315 31.60 -0.71 -8.43
N VAL A 316 30.26 -0.71 -8.28
CA VAL A 316 29.31 -1.00 -9.37
C VAL A 316 29.43 0.03 -10.50
N ILE A 317 29.52 1.32 -10.17
CA ILE A 317 29.70 2.36 -11.20
C ILE A 317 30.99 2.12 -11.98
N ILE A 318 32.10 1.81 -11.31
CA ILE A 318 33.39 1.52 -11.95
C ILE A 318 33.29 0.27 -12.82
N GLU A 319 32.73 -0.81 -12.29
CA GLU A 319 32.52 -2.08 -12.99
C GLU A 319 31.70 -1.88 -14.27
N THR A 320 30.57 -1.19 -14.19
CA THR A 320 29.71 -0.87 -15.33
C THR A 320 30.42 0.03 -16.36
N THR A 321 31.21 1.02 -15.93
CA THR A 321 31.98 1.84 -16.89
C THR A 321 33.04 1.04 -17.61
N LEU A 322 33.72 0.11 -16.92
CA LEU A 322 34.74 -0.75 -17.52
C LEU A 322 34.14 -1.79 -18.47
N ASP A 323 32.93 -2.28 -18.19
CA ASP A 323 32.16 -3.14 -19.09
C ASP A 323 31.79 -2.40 -20.39
N ILE A 324 31.29 -1.16 -20.28
CA ILE A 324 30.99 -0.31 -21.45
C ILE A 324 32.25 -0.04 -22.29
N GLU A 325 33.42 0.07 -21.65
CA GLU A 325 34.70 0.27 -22.31
C GLU A 325 35.36 -1.03 -22.83
N ASP A 326 34.70 -2.19 -22.74
CA ASP A 326 35.21 -3.52 -23.11
C ASP A 326 36.58 -3.84 -22.47
N ASN A 327 36.82 -3.33 -21.26
CA ASN A 327 38.08 -3.48 -20.57
C ASN A 327 38.11 -4.75 -19.71
N SER A 328 39.14 -5.56 -19.88
CA SER A 328 39.38 -6.78 -19.10
C SER A 328 39.44 -6.60 -17.57
N GLY A 329 39.59 -5.35 -17.09
CA GLY A 329 39.52 -4.99 -15.67
C GLY A 329 38.17 -5.29 -15.01
N GLN A 330 37.09 -5.42 -15.79
CA GLN A 330 35.75 -5.77 -15.30
C GLN A 330 35.76 -7.05 -14.43
N LYS A 331 36.46 -8.11 -14.86
CA LYS A 331 36.48 -9.39 -14.13
C LYS A 331 37.01 -9.27 -12.70
N ALA A 332 37.93 -8.34 -12.45
CA ALA A 332 38.46 -8.09 -11.12
C ALA A 332 37.41 -7.39 -10.24
N TRP A 333 36.70 -6.40 -10.80
CA TRP A 333 35.65 -5.66 -10.09
C TRP A 333 34.40 -6.50 -9.84
N GLN A 334 34.03 -7.39 -10.76
CA GLN A 334 32.98 -8.38 -10.55
C GLN A 334 33.28 -9.30 -9.35
N GLY A 335 34.55 -9.66 -9.12
CA GLY A 335 34.97 -10.40 -7.92
C GLY A 335 34.79 -9.57 -6.63
N VAL A 336 35.02 -8.27 -6.70
CA VAL A 336 34.81 -7.34 -5.57
C VAL A 336 33.31 -7.22 -5.24
N GLU A 337 32.44 -7.16 -6.25
CA GLU A 337 30.98 -7.16 -6.05
C GLU A 337 30.49 -8.43 -5.34
N PHE A 338 31.02 -9.59 -5.73
CA PHE A 338 30.70 -10.84 -5.06
C PHE A 338 31.08 -10.80 -3.56
N VAL A 339 32.21 -10.17 -3.22
CA VAL A 339 32.61 -9.95 -1.83
C VAL A 339 31.63 -9.03 -1.10
N PHE A 340 31.17 -7.93 -1.73
CA PHE A 340 30.13 -7.07 -1.15
C PHE A 340 28.82 -7.83 -0.90
N GLY A 341 28.43 -8.73 -1.81
CA GLY A 341 27.28 -9.64 -1.60
C GLY A 341 27.41 -10.46 -0.30
N TRP A 342 28.57 -11.07 -0.06
CA TRP A 342 28.82 -11.80 1.18
C TRP A 342 28.84 -10.92 2.43
N ILE A 343 29.31 -9.68 2.31
CA ILE A 343 29.26 -8.72 3.42
C ILE A 343 27.80 -8.46 3.83
N TYR A 344 26.86 -8.33 2.87
CA TYR A 344 25.43 -8.18 3.18
C TYR A 344 24.82 -9.44 3.79
N VAL A 345 25.19 -10.64 3.32
CA VAL A 345 24.75 -11.90 3.94
C VAL A 345 25.20 -11.99 5.40
N VAL A 346 26.45 -11.61 5.68
CA VAL A 346 26.99 -11.58 7.05
C VAL A 346 26.28 -10.52 7.87
N GLU A 347 26.10 -9.31 7.35
CA GLU A 347 25.39 -8.22 8.02
C GLU A 347 23.95 -8.62 8.40
N MET A 348 23.20 -9.23 7.48
CA MET A 348 21.88 -9.80 7.74
C MET A 348 21.93 -10.85 8.84
N ALA A 349 22.86 -11.80 8.79
CA ALA A 349 23.00 -12.84 9.80
C ALA A 349 23.33 -12.26 11.19
N LEU A 350 24.18 -11.25 11.25
CA LEU A 350 24.53 -10.54 12.48
C LEU A 350 23.33 -9.79 13.07
N LYS A 351 22.54 -9.09 12.24
CA LYS A 351 21.32 -8.42 12.68
C LYS A 351 20.26 -9.38 13.20
N ILE A 352 20.04 -10.51 12.50
CA ILE A 352 19.10 -11.56 12.95
C ILE A 352 19.58 -12.18 14.26
N PHE A 353 20.88 -12.45 14.40
CA PHE A 353 21.45 -12.97 15.64
C PHE A 353 21.33 -11.97 16.80
N ALA A 354 21.56 -10.69 16.54
CA ALA A 354 21.55 -9.66 17.58
C ALA A 354 20.15 -9.28 18.03
N SER A 355 19.17 -9.22 17.12
CA SER A 355 17.82 -8.72 17.42
C SER A 355 16.77 -9.83 17.53
N GLY A 356 17.03 -11.03 16.98
CA GLY A 356 16.04 -12.09 16.85
C GLY A 356 15.19 -11.91 15.59
N PHE A 357 14.74 -13.02 15.01
CA PHE A 357 14.05 -13.05 13.72
C PHE A 357 12.75 -12.21 13.73
N ASP A 358 11.93 -12.34 14.77
CA ASP A 358 10.64 -11.65 14.86
C ASP A 358 10.80 -10.12 14.95
N ASN A 359 11.84 -9.64 15.65
CA ASN A 359 12.10 -8.21 15.78
C ASN A 359 12.73 -7.65 14.51
N TYR A 360 13.65 -8.39 13.91
CA TYR A 360 14.20 -8.04 12.61
C TYR A 360 13.09 -7.96 11.55
N TRP A 361 12.15 -8.90 11.54
CA TRP A 361 10.98 -8.88 10.66
C TRP A 361 9.91 -7.85 11.07
N THR A 362 10.01 -7.17 12.21
CA THR A 362 9.04 -6.12 12.55
C THR A 362 9.30 -4.85 11.73
N GLU A 363 10.55 -4.55 11.44
CA GLU A 363 10.98 -3.36 10.72
C GLU A 363 10.92 -3.55 9.19
N GLY A 364 10.35 -2.56 8.49
CA GLY A 364 10.16 -2.63 7.04
C GLY A 364 11.45 -2.65 6.22
N GLN A 365 12.47 -1.90 6.65
CA GLN A 365 13.78 -1.85 6.00
C GLN A 365 14.49 -3.21 6.07
N ASN A 366 14.52 -3.83 7.26
CA ASN A 366 15.09 -5.16 7.45
C ASN A 366 14.38 -6.24 6.62
N ARG A 367 13.04 -6.18 6.45
CA ARG A 367 12.34 -7.10 5.54
C ARG A 367 12.81 -6.98 4.11
N PHE A 368 13.03 -5.75 3.64
CA PHE A 368 13.52 -5.50 2.29
C PHE A 368 14.95 -6.04 2.13
N ASP A 369 15.84 -5.70 3.07
CA ASP A 369 17.24 -6.14 3.07
C ASP A 369 17.35 -7.67 3.07
N PHE A 370 16.50 -8.36 3.85
CA PHE A 370 16.45 -9.83 3.86
C PHE A 370 16.11 -10.43 2.50
N VAL A 371 15.07 -9.91 1.84
CA VAL A 371 14.62 -10.42 0.54
C VAL A 371 15.68 -10.17 -0.52
N VAL A 372 16.27 -8.98 -0.53
CA VAL A 372 17.34 -8.60 -1.47
C VAL A 372 18.58 -9.48 -1.26
N THR A 373 19.04 -9.61 -0.02
CA THR A 373 20.21 -10.42 0.33
C THR A 373 19.99 -11.90 -0.01
N TRP A 374 18.79 -12.42 0.21
CA TRP A 374 18.43 -13.78 -0.17
C TRP A 374 18.41 -14.02 -1.69
N ILE A 375 18.01 -13.00 -2.47
CA ILE A 375 18.05 -13.07 -3.94
C ILE A 375 19.50 -13.03 -4.42
N ILE A 376 20.31 -12.12 -3.90
CA ILE A 376 21.73 -11.97 -4.25
C ILE A 376 22.50 -13.24 -3.90
N GLY A 377 22.27 -13.82 -2.72
CA GLY A 377 22.94 -15.05 -2.29
C GLY A 377 22.58 -16.32 -3.07
N LYS A 378 21.61 -16.26 -3.99
CA LYS A 378 21.25 -17.36 -4.90
C LYS A 378 21.88 -17.26 -6.29
N GLN A 379 22.40 -16.09 -6.66
CA GLN A 379 23.21 -15.87 -7.86
C GLN A 379 24.66 -16.22 -7.58
#